data_AF-A0A4U6KJE9-F1
#
_entry.id   AF-A0A4U6KJE9-F1
#
_cell.length_a   1.000
_cell.length_b   1.000
_cell.length_c   1.000
_cell.angle_alpha   90.00
_cell.angle_beta   90.00
_cell.angle_gamma   90.00
#
_symmetry.space_group_name_H-M   'P 1'
#
loop_
_entity.id
_entity.type
_entity.pdbx_description
1 polymer ?
#
loop_
_entity_poly.entity_id
_entity_poly.type
_entity_poly.pdbx_seq_one_letter_code
_entity_poly.pdbx_strand_id
1 'polypeptide(L)' 'KIMEEMAPQAGLNLLPVNDIGPDTAILLKEKLDRGEWIAIVGDRIAVTTQRGGEWRVCWSRFMGQVAPFPQGPFILAS' A
#
# COMPACT_ATOMS: atom_id res chain seq x y z
N LYS A 1 19.97 -7.60 19.30
CA LYS A 1 20.42 -6.24 19.71
C LYS A 1 21.62 -5.70 18.91
N ILE A 2 22.48 -6.54 18.32
CA ILE A 2 23.60 -6.05 17.46
C ILE A 2 23.21 -5.87 15.98
N MET A 3 22.16 -6.57 15.51
CA MET A 3 21.73 -6.49 14.10
C MET A 3 21.06 -5.16 13.70
N GLU A 4 20.46 -4.43 14.66
CA GLU A 4 19.78 -3.15 14.40
C GLU A 4 20.75 -1.97 14.19
N GLU A 5 21.99 -2.08 14.69
CA GLU A 5 22.99 -1.00 14.56
C GLU A 5 23.77 -1.05 13.23
N MET A 6 23.84 -2.21 12.57
CA MET A 6 24.64 -2.38 11.35
C MET A 6 23.92 -2.01 10.04
N ALA A 7 22.58 -1.97 10.04
CA ALA A 7 21.81 -1.65 8.84
C ALA A 7 20.42 -1.13 9.21
N PRO A 8 20.24 0.18 9.44
CA PRO A 8 18.93 0.78 9.75
C PRO A 8 17.87 0.55 8.64
N GLN A 9 18.31 0.14 7.44
CA GLN A 9 17.46 -0.19 6.29
C GLN A 9 17.11 -1.68 6.20
N ALA A 10 17.75 -2.57 6.97
CA ALA A 10 17.59 -4.03 6.82
C ALA A 10 16.21 -4.55 7.27
N GLY A 11 15.42 -3.73 7.96
CA GLY A 11 14.03 -4.04 8.31
C GLY A 11 12.98 -3.46 7.36
N LEU A 12 13.37 -2.66 6.35
CA LEU A 12 12.43 -1.91 5.52
C LEU A 12 12.38 -2.47 4.10
N ASN A 13 11.26 -3.12 3.75
CA ASN A 13 10.96 -3.53 2.39
C ASN A 13 10.01 -2.52 1.74
N LEU A 14 10.53 -1.65 0.87
CA LEU A 14 9.75 -0.66 0.13
C LEU A 14 9.26 -1.25 -1.20
N LEU A 15 7.95 -1.46 -1.30
CA LEU A 15 7.31 -1.89 -2.54
C LEU A 15 6.62 -0.68 -3.21
N PRO A 16 6.90 -0.39 -4.49
CA PRO A 16 6.16 0.62 -5.24
C PRO A 16 4.66 0.27 -5.32
N VAL A 17 3.81 1.24 -5.00
CA VAL A 17 2.33 1.08 -4.97
C VAL A 17 1.71 1.21 -6.38
N ASN A 18 2.53 1.42 -7.40
CA ASN A 18 2.06 1.75 -8.76
C ASN A 18 1.29 0.59 -9.43
N ASP A 19 1.55 -0.65 -9.04
CA ASP A 19 0.87 -1.83 -9.57
C ASP A 19 0.63 -2.83 -8.43
N ILE A 20 -0.51 -2.70 -7.76
CA ILE A 20 -0.97 -3.68 -6.76
C ILE A 20 -1.79 -4.74 -7.50
N GLY A 21 -1.15 -5.88 -7.75
CA GLY A 21 -1.75 -7.06 -8.36
C GLY A 21 -1.99 -8.22 -7.38
N PRO A 22 -2.51 -9.35 -7.87
CA PRO A 22 -2.69 -10.58 -7.09
C PRO A 22 -1.40 -11.11 -6.48
N ASP A 23 -0.29 -10.97 -7.19
CA ASP A 23 1.07 -11.31 -6.76
C ASP A 23 1.50 -10.50 -5.52
N THR A 24 1.26 -9.19 -5.54
CA THR A 24 1.54 -8.30 -4.41
C THR A 24 0.65 -8.66 -3.22
N ALA A 25 -0.62 -8.99 -3.46
CA ALA A 25 -1.52 -9.44 -2.40
C ALA A 25 -1.04 -10.73 -1.72
N ILE A 26 -0.59 -11.73 -2.50
CA ILE A 26 -0.02 -12.98 -1.96
C ILE A 26 1.23 -12.68 -1.12
N LEU A 27 2.16 -11.87 -1.64
CA LEU A 27 3.38 -11.50 -0.92
C LEU A 27 3.08 -10.79 0.42
N LEU A 28 2.12 -9.86 0.43
CA LEU A 28 1.73 -9.16 1.65
C LEU A 28 1.06 -10.12 2.64
N LYS A 29 0.23 -11.04 2.17
CA LYS A 29 -0.39 -12.06 3.03
C LYS A 29 0.66 -12.94 3.70
N GLU A 30 1.65 -13.43 2.95
CA GLU A 30 2.76 -14.21 3.51
C GLU A 30 3.56 -13.44 4.57
N LYS A 31 3.79 -12.13 4.36
CA LYS A 31 4.45 -11.26 5.34
C LYS A 31 3.65 -11.14 6.62
N LEU A 32 2.34 -10.93 6.49
CA LEU A 32 1.42 -10.87 7.63
C LEU A 32 1.42 -12.18 8.43
N ASP A 33 1.39 -13.33 7.73
CA ASP A 33 1.39 -14.66 8.35
C ASP A 33 2.71 -14.98 9.08
N ARG A 34 3.82 -14.33 8.69
CA ARG A 34 5.10 -14.37 9.41
C ARG A 34 5.18 -13.40 10.59
N GLY A 35 4.11 -12.65 10.90
CA GLY A 35 4.08 -11.65 11.96
C GLY A 35 4.84 -10.36 11.61
N GLU A 36 5.11 -10.12 10.32
CA GLU A 36 5.70 -8.86 9.87
C GLU A 36 4.64 -7.74 9.84
N TRP A 37 5.07 -6.51 10.10
CA TRP A 37 4.21 -5.34 10.02
C TRP A 37 4.19 -4.78 8.60
N ILE A 38 3.01 -4.41 8.13
CA ILE A 38 2.81 -3.81 6.81
C ILE A 38 2.20 -2.42 7.01
N ALA A 39 2.86 -1.39 6.46
CA ALA A 39 2.35 -0.04 6.43
C ALA A 39 2.16 0.39 4.98
N ILE A 40 0.96 0.88 4.64
CA ILE A 40 0.63 1.36 3.30
C ILE A 40 0.26 2.84 3.39
N VAL A 41 0.88 3.62 2.51
CA VAL A 41 0.68 5.06 2.42
C VAL A 41 -0.58 5.35 1.60
N GLY A 42 -1.62 5.86 2.26
CA GLY A 42 -2.98 6.00 1.71
C GLY A 42 -3.31 7.33 1.02
N ASP A 43 -2.35 8.24 0.84
CA ASP A 43 -2.56 9.55 0.21
C ASP A 43 -2.25 9.55 -1.30
N ARG A 44 -1.62 8.48 -1.82
CA ARG A 44 -1.19 8.41 -3.22
C ARG A 44 -2.22 7.74 -4.12
N ILE A 45 -2.72 8.50 -5.08
CA ILE A 45 -3.58 8.01 -6.16
C ILE A 45 -2.71 7.64 -7.36
N ALA A 46 -3.06 6.56 -8.07
CA ALA A 46 -2.33 6.18 -9.28
C ALA A 46 -2.38 7.32 -10.33
N VAL A 47 -1.22 7.68 -10.88
CA VAL A 47 -1.08 8.74 -11.90
C VAL A 47 -1.67 8.30 -13.25
N THR A 48 -1.78 6.98 -13.46
CA THR A 48 -2.24 6.38 -14.71
C THR A 48 -3.55 5.63 -14.48
N THR A 49 -4.52 5.82 -15.37
CA THR A 49 -5.75 5.01 -15.39
C THR A 49 -5.37 3.54 -15.54
N GLN A 50 -5.87 2.66 -14.66
CA GLN A 50 -5.69 1.22 -14.83
C GLN A 50 -6.46 0.72 -16.07
N ARG A 51 -6.16 -0.51 -16.53
CA ARG A 51 -6.84 -1.15 -17.67
C ARG A 51 -8.36 -0.98 -17.54
N GLY A 52 -8.97 -0.18 -18.43
CA GLY A 52 -10.39 0.17 -18.37
C GLY A 52 -10.68 1.67 -18.28
N GLY A 53 -9.67 2.53 -18.09
CA GLY A 53 -9.84 3.99 -18.12
C GLY A 53 -10.37 4.61 -16.81
N GLU A 54 -10.75 3.78 -15.84
CA GLU A 54 -11.28 4.24 -14.55
C GLU A 54 -10.20 4.36 -13.47
N TRP A 55 -10.34 5.39 -12.65
CA TRP A 55 -9.50 5.60 -11.47
C TRP A 55 -10.04 4.73 -10.33
N ARG A 56 -9.21 3.83 -9.80
CA ARG A 56 -9.55 3.03 -8.61
C ARG A 56 -9.45 3.85 -7.32
N VAL A 57 -10.42 4.74 -7.14
CA VAL A 57 -10.53 5.61 -5.97
C VAL A 57 -11.85 5.44 -5.25
N CYS A 58 -11.84 5.57 -3.92
CA CYS A 58 -13.02 5.80 -3.12
C CYS A 58 -13.10 7.28 -2.77
N TRP A 59 -14.29 7.86 -2.88
CA TRP A 59 -14.51 9.26 -2.53
C TRP A 59 -14.95 9.34 -1.06
N SER A 60 -14.24 10.13 -0.27
CA SER A 60 -14.56 10.31 1.15
C SER A 60 -14.36 11.78 1.56
N ARG A 61 -14.96 12.17 2.68
CA ARG A 61 -14.81 13.53 3.21
C ARG A 61 -13.46 13.67 3.91
N PHE A 62 -12.66 14.62 3.47
CA PHE A 62 -11.35 14.95 4.03
C PHE A 62 -11.20 16.46 4.15
N MET A 63 -10.80 16.94 5.32
CA MET A 63 -10.66 18.38 5.62
C MET A 63 -11.89 19.22 5.21
N GLY A 64 -13.10 18.66 5.38
CA GLY A 64 -14.37 19.33 5.06
C GLY A 64 -14.82 19.23 3.60
N GLN A 65 -13.95 18.78 2.69
CA GLN A 65 -14.23 18.62 1.26
C GLN A 65 -14.27 17.16 0.85
N VAL A 66 -14.84 16.86 -0.33
CA VAL A 66 -14.82 15.51 -0.89
C VAL A 66 -13.48 15.30 -1.60
N ALA A 67 -12.75 14.25 -1.21
CA ALA A 67 -11.43 13.92 -1.75
C ALA A 67 -11.37 12.46 -2.22
N PRO A 68 -10.63 12.17 -3.31
CA PRO A 68 -10.41 10.81 -3.76
C PRO A 68 -9.28 10.16 -2.96
N PHE A 69 -9.47 8.90 -2.56
CA PHE A 69 -8.49 8.05 -1.88
C PHE A 69 -8.26 6.76 -2.68
N PRO A 70 -7.04 6.20 -2.74
CA PRO A 70 -6.76 4.99 -3.50
C PRO A 70 -7.46 3.76 -2.90
N GLN A 71 -8.16 2.95 -3.69
CA GLN A 71 -8.82 1.73 -3.16
C GLN A 71 -7.84 0.61 -2.81
N GLY A 72 -6.75 0.46 -3.58
CA GLY A 72 -5.82 -0.67 -3.48
C GLY A 72 -5.29 -0.94 -2.06
N PRO A 73 -4.71 0.08 -1.37
CA PRO A 73 -4.25 -0.04 0.01
C PRO A 73 -5.31 -0.56 1.00
N PHE A 74 -6.56 -0.12 0.86
CA PHE A 74 -7.63 -0.50 1.80
C PHE A 74 -8.15 -1.92 1.56
N ILE A 75 -8.19 -2.38 0.31
CA ILE A 75 -8.62 -3.75 -0.03
C ILE A 75 -7.63 -4.79 0.51
N LEU A 76 -6.34 -4.46 0.55
CA LEU A 76 -5.31 -5.36 1.09
C LEU A 76 -5.33 -5.47 2.62
N ALA A 77 -5.94 -4.48 3.30
CA ALA A 77 -6.03 -4.42 4.75
C ALA A 77 -7.32 -5.04 5.32
N SER A 78 -8.30 -5.38 4.46
CA SER A 78 -9.62 -5.91 4.84
C SER A 78 -9.68 -7.43 4.90
#